data_AF-A0AAU0MJ46-F1
#
_entry.id   AF-A0AAU0MJ46-F1
#
_cell.length_a   1.000
_cell.length_b   1.000
_cell.length_c   1.000
_cell.angle_alpha   90.00
_cell.angle_beta   90.00
_cell.angle_gamma   90.00
#
_symmetry.space_group_name_H-M   'P 1'
#
loop_
_entity.id
_entity.type
_entity.pdbx_description
1 polymer ?
#
loop_
_entity_poly.entity_id
_entity_poly.type
_entity_poly.pdbx_seq_one_letter_code
_entity_poly.pdbx_strand_id
1 'polypeptide(L)'
;MVTGELKRQVDKVWDAFWSGGIANPVEVIEQITYLLFIKRLDDLQLLAEKKAARFGDEVENPVFPDGYDSDLPSRRPYRDLRWSQFTNFAPSEMFEVVSEHVFPWLRRLGAEGSSYARNMRDARFTIPTPALLTKVVDLLHDIPMEDRDTKGDIYEYMLSKLATSGTNGQFRTARHIIQLMVDLQRPRPDDLIIDPAFMRKSDVSRDIQAPVRLVLGGSSRSLCSPVRTRATTLRRQPAQSLPACARLRQPEGP
;
A
#
# COMPACT_ATOMS: atom_id res chain seq x y z
N MET A 1 3.70 -1.40 18.60
CA MET A 1 3.76 -0.21 19.47
C MET A 1 4.95 0.58 18.98
N VAL A 2 4.70 1.76 18.41
CA VAL A 2 5.73 2.59 17.77
C VAL A 2 6.85 2.85 18.77
N THR A 3 8.05 2.32 18.51
CA THR A 3 9.22 2.60 19.35
C THR A 3 9.56 4.09 19.34
N GLY A 4 10.09 4.62 20.44
CA GLY A 4 10.45 6.04 20.54
C GLY A 4 11.44 6.51 19.45
N GLU A 5 12.30 5.61 18.96
CA GLU A 5 13.23 5.84 17.85
C GLU A 5 12.49 6.20 16.55
N LEU A 6 11.50 5.38 16.19
CA LEU A 6 10.73 5.50 14.97
C LEU A 6 9.90 6.79 14.95
N LYS A 7 9.34 7.19 16.10
CA LYS A 7 8.65 8.48 16.23
C LYS A 7 9.58 9.64 15.93
N ARG A 8 10.79 9.63 16.52
CA ARG A 8 11.80 10.67 16.28
C ARG A 8 12.23 10.74 14.82
N GLN A 9 12.38 9.60 14.13
CA GLN A 9 12.69 9.58 12.70
C GLN A 9 11.57 10.23 11.88
N VAL A 10 10.31 9.86 12.14
CA VAL A 10 9.15 10.45 11.46
C VAL A 10 9.04 11.95 11.75
N ASP A 11 9.29 12.38 12.99
CA ASP A 11 9.33 13.80 13.35
C ASP A 11 10.41 14.56 12.57
N LYS A 12 11.61 14.00 12.43
CA LYS A 12 12.67 14.62 11.61
C LYS A 12 12.26 14.79 10.15
N VAL A 13 11.58 13.78 9.57
CA VAL A 13 11.06 13.86 8.20
C VAL A 13 10.01 14.97 8.12
N TRP A 14 9.08 15.01 9.06
CA TRP A 14 8.03 16.03 9.13
C TRP A 14 8.62 17.46 9.23
N ASP A 15 9.58 17.67 10.13
CA ASP A 15 10.24 18.95 10.33
C ASP A 15 11.04 19.38 9.09
N ALA A 16 11.60 18.43 8.35
CA ALA A 16 12.27 18.71 7.08
C ALA A 16 11.28 19.25 6.04
N PHE A 17 10.11 18.64 5.89
CA PHE A 17 9.05 19.12 5.00
C PHE A 17 8.55 20.52 5.39
N TRP A 18 8.29 20.73 6.69
CA TRP A 18 7.86 22.02 7.22
C TRP A 18 8.89 23.12 6.94
N SER A 19 10.16 22.85 7.24
CA SER A 19 11.27 23.79 6.98
C SER A 19 11.53 24.00 5.48
N GLY A 20 11.17 23.02 4.66
CA GLY A 20 11.27 23.06 3.20
C GLY A 20 10.13 23.81 2.50
N GLY A 21 9.18 24.37 3.25
CA GLY A 21 8.08 25.19 2.73
C GLY A 21 6.78 24.43 2.46
N ILE A 22 6.68 23.14 2.81
CA ILE A 22 5.44 22.37 2.71
C ILE A 22 4.75 22.39 4.08
N ALA A 23 3.81 23.31 4.26
CA ALA A 23 3.08 23.48 5.51
C ALA A 23 1.80 22.62 5.60
N ASN A 24 1.26 22.14 4.47
CA ASN A 24 0.05 21.34 4.48
C ASN A 24 0.36 19.91 4.95
N PRO A 25 -0.15 19.48 6.12
CA PRO A 25 0.20 18.17 6.68
C PRO A 25 -0.34 16.99 5.85
N VAL A 26 -1.43 17.19 5.10
CA VAL A 26 -1.96 16.17 4.18
C VAL A 26 -0.98 15.94 3.04
N GLU A 27 -0.45 17.02 2.47
CA GLU A 27 0.53 16.98 1.40
C GLU A 27 1.83 16.31 1.84
N VAL A 28 2.32 16.62 3.05
CA VAL A 28 3.49 15.94 3.63
C VAL A 28 3.29 14.43 3.70
N ILE A 29 2.13 13.99 4.18
CA ILE A 29 1.80 12.56 4.29
C ILE A 29 1.71 11.90 2.92
N GLU A 30 1.13 12.57 1.93
CA GLU A 30 1.09 12.08 0.55
C GLU A 30 2.50 11.89 -0.02
N GLN A 31 3.37 12.89 0.10
CA GLN A 31 4.75 12.80 -0.42
C GLN A 31 5.55 11.68 0.27
N ILE A 32 5.46 11.56 1.59
CA ILE A 32 6.07 10.45 2.34
C ILE A 32 5.51 9.12 1.85
N THR A 33 4.19 9.03 1.65
CA THR A 33 3.53 7.80 1.18
C THR A 33 4.06 7.36 -0.18
N TYR A 34 4.19 8.28 -1.14
CA TYR A 34 4.72 7.96 -2.46
C TYR A 34 6.17 7.49 -2.40
N LEU A 35 7.03 8.18 -1.63
CA LEU A 35 8.43 7.81 -1.47
C LEU A 35 8.60 6.43 -0.81
N LEU A 36 7.84 6.16 0.26
CA LEU A 36 7.87 4.84 0.91
C LEU A 36 7.32 3.74 0.01
N PHE A 37 6.38 4.07 -0.87
CA PHE A 37 5.83 3.13 -1.82
C PHE A 37 6.87 2.72 -2.86
N ILE A 38 7.59 3.66 -3.49
CA ILE A 38 8.66 3.32 -4.44
C ILE A 38 9.81 2.57 -3.77
N LYS A 39 10.18 2.93 -2.53
CA LYS A 39 11.14 2.15 -1.74
C LYS A 39 10.68 0.70 -1.57
N ARG A 40 9.40 0.50 -1.25
CA ARG A 40 8.84 -0.83 -1.05
C ARG A 40 8.83 -1.66 -2.34
N LEU A 41 8.54 -1.05 -3.48
CA LEU A 41 8.62 -1.73 -4.76
C LEU A 41 10.03 -2.24 -5.04
N ASP A 42 11.04 -1.43 -4.76
CA ASP A 42 12.45 -1.83 -4.92
C ASP A 42 12.86 -2.91 -3.92
N ASP A 43 12.46 -2.81 -2.66
CA ASP A 43 12.71 -3.86 -1.65
C ASP A 43 12.12 -5.21 -2.10
N LEU A 44 10.93 -5.22 -2.72
CA LEU A 44 10.31 -6.43 -3.26
C LEU A 44 11.07 -7.00 -4.45
N GLN A 45 11.52 -6.14 -5.37
CA GLN A 45 12.36 -6.53 -6.50
C GLN A 45 13.68 -7.15 -6.02
N LEU A 46 14.36 -6.50 -5.06
CA LEU A 46 15.60 -7.01 -4.45
C LEU A 46 15.40 -8.37 -3.77
N LEU A 47 14.27 -8.58 -3.09
CA LEU A 47 13.93 -9.87 -2.49
C LEU A 47 13.73 -10.95 -3.57
N ALA A 48 13.07 -10.61 -4.67
CA ALA A 48 12.88 -11.52 -5.80
C ALA A 48 14.21 -11.88 -6.48
N GLU A 49 15.08 -10.89 -6.72
CA GLU A 49 16.42 -11.06 -7.27
C GLU A 49 17.31 -11.95 -6.38
N LYS A 50 17.29 -11.72 -5.06
CA LYS A 50 18.01 -12.56 -4.09
C LYS A 50 17.49 -14.00 -4.08
N LYS A 51 16.18 -14.20 -4.28
CA LYS A 51 15.57 -15.53 -4.37
C LYS A 51 16.01 -16.22 -5.67
N ALA A 52 15.85 -15.56 -6.81
CA ALA A 52 16.30 -15.99 -8.13
C ALA A 52 17.79 -16.43 -8.11
N ALA A 53 18.67 -15.58 -7.58
CA ALA A 53 20.11 -15.87 -7.48
C ALA A 53 20.44 -17.09 -6.61
N ARG A 54 19.62 -17.42 -5.61
CA ARG A 54 19.81 -18.61 -4.75
C ARG A 54 19.33 -19.90 -5.38
N PHE A 55 18.29 -19.84 -6.20
CA PHE A 55 17.67 -21.01 -6.82
C PHE A 55 18.09 -21.22 -8.28
N GLY A 56 18.81 -20.26 -8.88
CA GLY A 56 19.25 -20.31 -10.27
C GLY A 56 18.15 -19.99 -11.29
N ASP A 57 17.03 -19.44 -10.82
CA ASP A 57 15.87 -19.09 -11.64
C ASP A 57 15.93 -17.61 -12.06
N GLU A 58 15.18 -17.23 -13.09
CA GLU A 58 14.94 -15.83 -13.44
C GLU A 58 13.85 -15.21 -12.53
N VAL A 59 13.84 -13.88 -12.40
CA VAL A 59 12.79 -13.19 -11.65
C VAL A 59 11.49 -13.22 -12.44
N GLU A 60 10.52 -14.01 -11.96
CA GLU A 60 9.18 -14.03 -12.54
C GLU A 60 8.46 -12.69 -12.30
N ASN A 61 8.03 -12.02 -13.38
CA ASN A 61 7.30 -10.74 -13.36
C ASN A 61 8.00 -9.63 -12.54
N PRO A 62 9.17 -9.13 -13.02
CA PRO A 62 9.88 -8.07 -12.33
C PRO A 62 9.02 -6.81 -12.23
N VAL A 63 9.07 -6.16 -11.06
CA VAL A 63 8.39 -4.88 -10.84
C VAL A 63 8.99 -3.80 -11.72
N PHE A 64 10.32 -3.84 -11.88
CA PHE A 64 11.08 -2.98 -12.78
C PHE A 64 11.57 -3.85 -13.95
N PRO A 65 10.87 -3.85 -15.10
CA PRO A 65 11.25 -4.66 -16.25
C PRO A 65 12.50 -4.08 -16.93
N ASP A 66 13.14 -4.86 -17.81
CA ASP A 66 14.19 -4.33 -18.67
C ASP A 66 13.61 -3.34 -19.70
N GLY A 67 14.43 -2.37 -20.12
CA GLY A 67 14.05 -1.34 -21.09
C GLY A 67 13.91 0.05 -20.47
N TYR A 68 13.02 0.86 -21.04
CA TYR A 68 12.90 2.29 -20.76
C TYR A 68 11.49 2.65 -20.27
N ASP A 69 11.41 3.68 -19.45
CA ASP A 69 10.16 4.19 -18.85
C ASP A 69 9.19 4.83 -19.85
N SER A 70 9.69 5.26 -21.02
CA SER A 70 8.94 5.93 -22.07
C SER A 70 9.62 5.81 -23.44
N ASP A 71 8.87 6.15 -24.49
CA ASP A 71 9.35 6.23 -25.87
C ASP A 71 9.90 7.61 -26.25
N LEU A 72 9.97 8.54 -25.28
CA LEU A 72 10.44 9.91 -25.51
C LEU A 72 11.98 10.00 -25.54
N PRO A 73 12.56 11.05 -26.14
CA PRO A 73 14.01 11.25 -26.14
C PRO A 73 14.63 11.37 -24.75
N SER A 74 13.87 11.88 -23.77
CA SER A 74 14.28 12.00 -22.36
C SER A 74 14.14 10.70 -21.56
N ARG A 75 13.84 9.57 -22.21
CA ARG A 75 13.61 8.29 -21.54
C ARG A 75 14.76 7.88 -20.62
N ARG A 76 14.42 7.24 -19.51
CA ARG A 76 15.36 6.65 -18.56
C ARG A 76 15.16 5.14 -18.50
N PRO A 77 16.24 4.35 -18.35
CA PRO A 77 16.12 2.93 -18.07
C PRO A 77 15.32 2.68 -16.79
N TYR A 78 14.48 1.64 -16.76
CA TYR A 78 13.69 1.30 -15.55
C TYR A 78 14.55 1.05 -14.31
N ARG A 79 15.79 0.59 -14.49
CA ARG A 79 16.74 0.42 -13.39
C ARG A 79 16.99 1.74 -12.66
N ASP A 80 17.02 2.87 -13.37
CA ASP A 80 17.33 4.18 -12.81
C ASP A 80 16.16 4.69 -11.93
N LEU A 81 14.94 4.16 -12.12
CA LEU A 81 13.77 4.49 -11.30
C LEU A 81 13.75 3.73 -9.95
N ARG A 82 14.69 2.80 -9.73
CA ARG A 82 14.77 2.02 -8.49
C ARG A 82 15.30 2.89 -7.35
N TRP A 83 14.70 2.74 -6.16
CA TRP A 83 15.15 3.45 -4.95
C TRP A 83 16.65 3.27 -4.71
N SER A 84 17.14 2.04 -4.74
CA SER A 84 18.57 1.71 -4.58
C SER A 84 19.49 2.31 -5.64
N GLN A 85 18.96 2.82 -6.76
CA GLN A 85 19.73 3.44 -7.83
C GLN A 85 19.69 4.96 -7.74
N PHE A 86 18.50 5.58 -7.82
CA PHE A 86 18.41 7.04 -7.89
C PHE A 86 18.90 7.76 -6.63
N THR A 87 18.92 7.07 -5.48
CA THR A 87 19.48 7.62 -4.24
C THR A 87 20.98 7.88 -4.32
N ASN A 88 21.69 7.31 -5.30
CA ASN A 88 23.11 7.55 -5.55
C ASN A 88 23.37 8.66 -6.59
N PHE A 89 22.32 9.21 -7.21
CA PHE A 89 22.48 10.28 -8.20
C PHE A 89 22.75 11.62 -7.54
N ALA A 90 23.28 12.57 -8.32
CA ALA A 90 23.42 13.94 -7.86
C ALA A 90 22.04 14.53 -7.53
N PRO A 91 21.91 15.44 -6.53
CA PRO A 91 20.61 15.95 -6.09
C PRO A 91 19.69 16.45 -7.21
N SER A 92 20.23 17.18 -8.18
CA SER A 92 19.48 17.68 -9.34
C SER A 92 18.96 16.56 -10.25
N GLU A 93 19.78 15.53 -10.48
CA GLU A 93 19.41 14.40 -11.31
C GLU A 93 18.40 13.50 -10.59
N MET A 94 18.58 13.24 -9.29
CA MET A 94 17.59 12.51 -8.50
C MET A 94 16.23 13.23 -8.51
N PHE A 95 16.23 14.56 -8.41
CA PHE A 95 15.01 15.35 -8.48
C PHE A 95 14.28 15.18 -9.82
N GLU A 96 15.00 15.29 -10.93
CA GLU A 96 14.47 15.05 -12.28
C GLU A 96 13.94 13.60 -12.43
N VAL A 97 14.71 12.61 -11.99
CA VAL A 97 14.29 11.19 -12.06
C VAL A 97 13.01 10.95 -11.26
N VAL A 98 12.93 11.48 -10.05
CA VAL A 98 11.74 11.30 -9.21
C VAL A 98 10.53 12.05 -9.79
N SER A 99 10.69 13.31 -10.19
CA SER A 99 9.57 14.14 -10.67
C SER A 99 9.07 13.74 -12.06
N GLU A 100 9.98 13.54 -13.01
CA GLU A 100 9.66 13.37 -14.44
C GLU A 100 9.54 11.90 -14.87
N HIS A 101 10.08 10.95 -14.09
CA HIS A 101 10.08 9.54 -14.48
C HIS A 101 9.35 8.65 -13.49
N VAL A 102 9.73 8.68 -12.20
CA VAL A 102 9.14 7.79 -11.17
C VAL A 102 7.66 8.08 -10.98
N PHE A 103 7.26 9.33 -10.77
CA PHE A 103 5.84 9.67 -10.53
C PHE A 103 4.94 9.37 -11.73
N PRO A 104 5.29 9.75 -12.98
CA PRO A 104 4.55 9.33 -14.16
C PRO A 104 4.45 7.82 -14.31
N TRP A 105 5.51 7.07 -14.02
CA TRP A 105 5.47 5.61 -14.05
C TRP A 105 4.56 5.02 -12.97
N LEU A 106 4.63 5.50 -11.73
CA LEU A 106 3.79 5.04 -10.62
C LEU A 106 2.30 5.17 -10.95
N ARG A 107 1.90 6.25 -11.63
CA ARG A 107 0.50 6.46 -12.08
C ARG A 107 0.02 5.38 -13.06
N ARG A 108 0.92 4.78 -13.83
CA ARG A 108 0.63 3.75 -14.85
C ARG A 108 0.73 2.31 -14.35
N LEU A 109 1.37 2.07 -13.20
CA LEU A 109 1.67 0.72 -12.69
C LEU A 109 0.42 -0.10 -12.31
N GLY A 110 -0.74 0.54 -12.15
CA GLY A 110 -1.97 -0.11 -11.71
C GLY A 110 -2.77 -0.78 -12.81
N ALA A 111 -3.25 -2.01 -12.59
CA ALA A 111 -4.28 -2.60 -13.42
C ALA A 111 -5.55 -1.72 -13.40
N GLU A 112 -6.20 -1.55 -14.55
CA GLU A 112 -7.44 -0.78 -14.65
C GLU A 112 -8.49 -1.30 -13.66
N GLY A 113 -9.04 -0.40 -12.84
CA GLY A 113 -10.04 -0.73 -11.81
C GLY A 113 -9.48 -1.23 -10.47
N SER A 114 -8.15 -1.40 -10.32
CA SER A 114 -7.53 -1.73 -9.02
C SER A 114 -7.67 -0.58 -8.01
N SER A 115 -7.64 -0.88 -6.70
CA SER A 115 -7.56 0.16 -5.65
C SER A 115 -6.34 1.06 -5.83
N TYR A 116 -5.23 0.48 -6.28
CA TYR A 116 -3.99 1.19 -6.54
C TYR A 116 -4.17 2.25 -7.64
N ALA A 117 -4.72 1.87 -8.81
CA ALA A 117 -4.91 2.78 -9.93
C ALA A 117 -5.82 3.97 -9.60
N ARG A 118 -6.79 3.80 -8.69
CA ARG A 118 -7.65 4.89 -8.21
C ARG A 118 -6.90 5.87 -7.32
N ASN A 119 -6.11 5.38 -6.37
CA ASN A 119 -5.42 6.22 -5.41
C ASN A 119 -4.20 6.94 -6.03
N MET A 120 -3.59 6.36 -7.06
CA MET A 120 -2.40 6.92 -7.69
C MET A 120 -2.71 7.81 -8.89
N ARG A 121 -3.92 7.81 -9.45
CA ARG A 121 -4.25 8.58 -10.68
C ARG A 121 -3.87 10.05 -10.58
N ASP A 122 -4.13 10.64 -9.42
CA ASP A 122 -3.92 12.07 -9.14
C ASP A 122 -2.63 12.31 -8.34
N ALA A 123 -1.72 11.35 -8.27
CA ALA A 123 -0.44 11.51 -7.58
C ALA A 123 0.37 12.63 -8.24
N ARG A 124 0.71 13.65 -7.43
CA ARG A 124 1.51 14.81 -7.85
C ARG A 124 2.76 14.88 -6.98
N PHE A 125 3.90 15.08 -7.62
CA PHE A 125 5.14 15.42 -6.95
C PHE A 125 5.10 16.90 -6.59
N THR A 126 5.27 17.23 -5.31
CA THR A 126 5.16 18.62 -4.82
C THR A 126 6.38 19.10 -4.03
N ILE A 127 7.41 18.25 -3.87
CA ILE A 127 8.66 18.65 -3.22
C ILE A 127 9.32 19.76 -4.06
N PRO A 128 9.54 20.96 -3.50
CA PRO A 128 9.90 22.13 -4.30
C PRO A 128 11.37 22.18 -4.71
N THR A 129 12.26 21.48 -3.99
CA THR A 129 13.71 21.59 -4.20
C THR A 129 14.44 20.25 -4.18
N PRO A 130 15.52 20.11 -4.97
CA PRO A 130 16.41 18.94 -4.93
C PRO A 130 17.01 18.67 -3.55
N ALA A 131 17.38 19.74 -2.82
CA ALA A 131 17.97 19.63 -1.49
C ALA A 131 16.98 19.04 -0.47
N LEU A 132 15.70 19.44 -0.53
CA LEU A 132 14.67 18.87 0.33
C LEU A 132 14.44 17.39 0.01
N LEU A 133 14.35 17.04 -1.28
CA LEU A 133 14.19 15.64 -1.69
C LEU A 133 15.33 14.77 -1.14
N THR A 134 16.57 15.21 -1.31
CA THR A 134 17.77 14.49 -0.84
C THR A 134 17.69 14.25 0.67
N LYS A 135 17.44 15.31 1.44
CA LYS A 135 17.30 15.21 2.89
C LYS A 135 16.19 14.25 3.32
N VAL A 136 15.03 14.30 2.67
CA VAL A 136 13.91 13.40 2.98
C VAL A 136 14.23 11.96 2.63
N VAL A 137 14.83 11.72 1.46
CA VAL A 137 15.25 10.39 1.02
C VAL A 137 16.24 9.77 2.01
N ASP A 138 17.24 10.53 2.45
CA ASP A 138 18.22 10.09 3.45
C ASP A 138 17.53 9.71 4.77
N LEU A 139 16.63 10.57 5.27
CA LEU A 139 15.89 10.31 6.50
C LEU A 139 14.96 9.08 6.39
N LEU A 140 14.40 8.82 5.21
CA LEU A 140 13.54 7.66 4.96
C LEU A 140 14.35 6.36 4.75
N HIS A 141 15.61 6.45 4.33
CA HIS A 141 16.49 5.29 4.17
C HIS A 141 16.66 4.52 5.49
N ASP A 142 16.82 5.26 6.59
CA ASP A 142 17.04 4.72 7.94
C ASP A 142 15.78 4.09 8.58
N ILE A 143 14.63 4.16 7.92
CA ILE A 143 13.38 3.63 8.45
C ILE A 143 13.26 2.14 8.10
N PRO A 144 13.19 1.23 9.09
CA PRO A 144 13.06 -0.20 8.83
C PRO A 144 11.70 -0.53 8.20
N MET A 145 11.71 -1.17 7.03
CA MET A 145 10.51 -1.48 6.22
C MET A 145 10.21 -2.98 6.07
N GLU A 146 10.87 -3.83 6.85
CA GLU A 146 10.74 -5.28 6.77
C GLU A 146 9.44 -5.76 7.43
N ASP A 147 9.11 -5.19 8.59
CA ASP A 147 7.94 -5.55 9.38
C ASP A 147 6.66 -4.79 8.94
N ARG A 148 5.54 -5.52 8.81
CA ARG A 148 4.22 -4.95 8.47
C ARG A 148 3.62 -4.14 9.60
N ASP A 149 3.98 -4.38 10.85
CA ASP A 149 3.49 -3.60 11.99
C ASP A 149 4.19 -2.25 12.10
N THR A 150 5.50 -2.21 11.89
CA THR A 150 6.29 -0.96 11.80
C THR A 150 5.70 0.05 10.80
N LYS A 151 5.23 -0.42 9.64
CA LYS A 151 4.56 0.44 8.63
C LYS A 151 3.26 1.03 9.14
N GLY A 152 2.40 0.18 9.71
CA GLY A 152 1.13 0.62 10.28
C GLY A 152 1.35 1.66 11.36
N ASP A 153 2.31 1.41 12.24
CA ASP A 153 2.71 2.29 13.35
C ASP A 153 3.21 3.67 12.85
N ILE A 154 3.98 3.75 11.76
CA ILE A 154 4.40 5.02 11.14
C ILE A 154 3.20 5.80 10.60
N TYR A 155 2.31 5.15 9.85
CA TYR A 155 1.11 5.79 9.31
C TYR A 155 0.18 6.27 10.43
N GLU A 156 -0.05 5.46 11.45
CA GLU A 156 -0.82 5.83 12.63
C GLU A 156 -0.22 7.06 13.32
N TYR A 157 1.10 7.10 13.49
CA TYR A 157 1.78 8.24 14.09
C TYR A 157 1.64 9.52 13.24
N MET A 158 1.82 9.44 11.92
CA MET A 158 1.62 10.57 11.02
C MET A 158 0.16 11.08 11.05
N LEU A 159 -0.82 10.18 11.13
CA LEU A 159 -2.23 10.55 11.26
C LEU A 159 -2.53 11.23 12.60
N SER A 160 -1.86 10.84 13.68
CA SER A 160 -2.01 11.53 14.97
C SER A 160 -1.55 12.99 14.90
N LYS A 161 -0.56 13.31 14.07
CA LYS A 161 -0.11 14.69 13.80
C LYS A 161 -1.17 15.50 13.05
N LEU A 162 -1.90 14.88 12.11
CA LEU A 162 -3.07 15.52 11.47
C LEU A 162 -4.19 15.83 12.47
N ALA A 163 -4.46 14.89 13.39
CA ALA A 163 -5.54 15.05 14.37
C ALA A 163 -5.28 16.21 15.35
N THR A 164 -4.02 16.46 15.67
CA THR A 164 -3.59 17.56 16.54
C THR A 164 -3.80 18.93 15.88
N SER A 165 -3.89 18.99 14.55
CA SER A 165 -4.12 20.21 13.77
C SER A 165 -5.60 20.61 13.58
N GLY A 166 -6.55 19.95 14.26
CA GLY A 166 -7.80 20.61 14.65
C GLY A 166 -9.16 20.05 14.22
N THR A 167 -9.29 18.98 13.42
CA THR A 167 -10.66 18.56 12.98
C THR A 167 -10.90 17.07 12.66
N ASN A 168 -9.94 16.15 12.75
CA ASN A 168 -10.11 14.78 12.20
C ASN A 168 -9.86 13.61 13.19
N GLY A 169 -9.88 13.86 14.50
CA GLY A 169 -9.46 12.89 15.52
C GLY A 169 -10.49 11.84 15.98
N GLN A 170 -11.60 11.60 15.28
CA GLN A 170 -12.76 10.88 15.87
C GLN A 170 -13.10 9.48 15.29
N PHE A 171 -12.18 8.76 14.64
CA PHE A 171 -12.55 7.48 14.01
C PHE A 171 -11.52 6.36 14.20
N ARG A 172 -11.03 6.11 15.42
CA ARG A 172 -10.17 4.93 15.70
C ARG A 172 -10.43 4.29 17.06
N THR A 173 -10.43 2.95 17.06
CA THR A 173 -10.47 2.09 18.26
C THR A 173 -9.07 1.54 18.51
N ALA A 174 -8.57 1.57 19.75
CA ALA A 174 -7.23 1.10 20.08
C ALA A 174 -7.05 -0.41 19.82
N ARG A 175 -5.88 -0.83 19.30
CA ARG A 175 -5.57 -2.23 18.95
C ARG A 175 -5.83 -3.23 20.07
N HIS A 176 -5.47 -2.92 21.32
CA HIS A 176 -5.70 -3.84 22.44
C HIS A 176 -7.19 -4.03 22.75
N ILE A 177 -8.04 -3.05 22.41
CA ILE A 177 -9.49 -3.16 22.51
C ILE A 177 -10.02 -4.03 21.37
N ILE A 178 -9.51 -3.87 20.15
CA ILE A 178 -9.88 -4.72 19.01
C ILE A 178 -9.51 -6.18 19.30
N GLN A 179 -8.28 -6.43 19.76
CA GLN A 179 -7.82 -7.77 20.13
C GLN A 179 -8.69 -8.36 21.24
N LEU A 180 -8.98 -7.60 22.29
CA LEU A 180 -9.90 -8.04 23.35
C LEU A 180 -11.29 -8.39 22.80
N MET A 181 -11.86 -7.57 21.93
CA MET A 181 -13.15 -7.82 21.31
C MET A 181 -13.13 -9.10 20.45
N VAL A 182 -12.06 -9.33 19.69
CA VAL A 182 -11.88 -10.55 18.88
C VAL A 182 -11.69 -11.78 19.77
N ASP A 183 -10.89 -11.68 20.83
CA ASP A 183 -10.64 -12.76 21.78
C ASP A 183 -11.89 -13.18 22.55
N LEU A 184 -12.78 -12.22 22.85
CA LEU A 184 -14.08 -12.45 23.46
C LEU A 184 -15.09 -13.04 22.46
N GLN A 185 -15.13 -12.51 21.24
CA GLN A 185 -16.11 -12.90 20.22
C GLN A 185 -15.80 -14.27 19.60
N ARG A 186 -14.52 -14.67 19.56
CA ARG A 186 -14.02 -15.97 19.04
C ARG A 186 -14.66 -16.36 17.69
N PRO A 187 -14.55 -15.51 16.66
CA PRO A 187 -15.18 -15.77 15.36
C PRO A 187 -14.59 -17.01 14.68
N ARG A 188 -15.45 -17.77 14.02
CA ARG A 188 -15.13 -19.01 13.29
C ARG A 188 -15.15 -18.77 11.77
N PRO A 189 -14.47 -19.61 10.97
CA PRO A 189 -14.37 -19.45 9.51
C PRO A 189 -15.71 -19.25 8.77
N ASP A 190 -16.77 -19.88 9.27
CA ASP A 190 -18.13 -19.84 8.73
C ASP A 190 -18.91 -18.58 9.10
N ASP A 191 -18.41 -17.79 10.06
CA ASP A 191 -19.10 -16.60 10.54
C ASP A 191 -18.97 -15.44 9.54
N LEU A 192 -20.00 -14.58 9.51
CA LEU A 192 -20.02 -13.36 8.71
C LEU A 192 -19.78 -12.17 9.63
N ILE A 193 -18.70 -11.43 9.38
CA ILE A 193 -18.38 -10.24 10.17
C ILE A 193 -18.70 -8.99 9.36
N ILE A 194 -19.47 -8.10 9.99
CA ILE A 194 -19.90 -6.82 9.45
C ILE A 194 -19.44 -5.73 10.41
N ASP A 195 -18.65 -4.78 9.90
CA ASP A 195 -18.36 -3.53 10.58
C ASP A 195 -19.04 -2.38 9.82
N PRO A 196 -20.12 -1.78 10.36
CA PRO A 196 -20.88 -0.73 9.70
C PRO A 196 -20.23 0.66 9.77
N ALA A 197 -19.24 0.88 10.64
CA ALA A 197 -18.56 2.17 10.86
C ALA A 197 -17.09 2.14 10.41
N PHE A 198 -16.84 1.36 9.36
CA PHE A 198 -15.51 0.91 9.01
C PHE A 198 -14.67 1.96 8.27
N MET A 199 -13.55 2.39 8.87
CA MET A 199 -12.66 3.40 8.26
C MET A 199 -11.45 2.80 7.50
N ARG A 200 -11.04 1.52 7.68
CA ARG A 200 -9.95 0.85 6.90
C ARG A 200 -9.97 -0.69 6.93
N LYS A 201 -9.74 -1.33 5.75
CA LYS A 201 -9.75 -2.81 5.48
C LYS A 201 -8.91 -3.71 6.40
N SER A 202 -7.96 -3.15 7.14
CA SER A 202 -6.88 -3.89 7.80
C SER A 202 -7.13 -4.26 9.26
N ASP A 203 -8.06 -3.60 9.94
CA ASP A 203 -8.02 -3.55 11.41
C ASP A 203 -8.70 -4.76 12.05
N VAL A 204 -9.77 -5.28 11.45
CA VAL A 204 -10.48 -6.49 11.93
C VAL A 204 -9.89 -7.78 11.31
N SER A 205 -9.33 -7.70 10.11
CA SER A 205 -8.86 -8.87 9.35
C SER A 205 -7.58 -9.52 9.92
N ARG A 206 -6.81 -8.82 10.78
CA ARG A 206 -5.52 -9.31 11.30
C ARG A 206 -5.65 -10.15 12.56
N ASP A 207 -6.59 -9.79 13.43
CA ASP A 207 -6.73 -10.42 14.75
C ASP A 207 -7.57 -11.71 14.66
N ILE A 208 -8.22 -11.91 13.51
CA ILE A 208 -8.96 -13.13 13.17
C ILE A 208 -8.01 -14.09 12.45
N GLN A 209 -7.46 -15.05 13.18
CA GLN A 209 -6.57 -16.09 12.64
C GLN A 209 -7.30 -17.15 11.78
N ALA A 210 -8.63 -17.10 11.71
CA ALA A 210 -9.47 -17.99 10.91
C ALA A 210 -9.80 -17.38 9.53
N PRO A 211 -9.95 -18.17 8.46
CA PRO A 211 -10.42 -17.68 7.17
C PRO A 211 -11.90 -17.31 7.25
N VAL A 212 -12.20 -16.10 7.72
CA VAL A 212 -13.57 -15.59 7.91
C VAL A 212 -13.98 -14.71 6.73
N ARG A 213 -15.26 -14.77 6.36
CA ARG A 213 -15.81 -13.93 5.29
C ARG A 213 -16.11 -12.54 5.82
N LEU A 214 -15.25 -11.58 5.50
CA LEU A 214 -15.39 -10.18 5.92
C LEU A 214 -16.15 -9.37 4.86
N VAL A 215 -17.27 -8.74 5.25
CA VAL A 215 -18.02 -7.82 4.38
C VAL A 215 -17.88 -6.40 4.92
N LEU A 216 -17.27 -5.55 4.11
CA LEU A 216 -16.93 -4.16 4.46
C LEU A 216 -17.84 -3.22 3.68
N GLY A 217 -18.53 -2.32 4.40
CA GLY A 217 -19.50 -1.40 3.83
C GLY A 217 -18.89 -0.49 2.75
N GLY A 218 -19.38 -0.63 1.52
CA GLY A 218 -19.00 0.22 0.39
C GLY A 218 -19.20 -0.48 -0.96
N SER A 219 -20.40 -0.32 -1.53
CA SER A 219 -20.86 -0.83 -2.83
C SER A 219 -21.13 -2.33 -2.92
N SER A 220 -22.41 -2.64 -3.15
CA SER A 220 -22.93 -3.95 -3.54
C SER A 220 -22.20 -4.47 -4.77
N ARG A 221 -21.31 -5.44 -4.59
CA ARG A 221 -20.96 -6.48 -5.60
C ARG A 221 -20.31 -7.65 -4.88
N SER A 222 -21.04 -8.76 -4.81
CA SER A 222 -20.52 -10.06 -4.41
C SER A 222 -19.48 -10.54 -5.43
N LEU A 223 -18.20 -10.50 -5.07
CA LEU A 223 -17.16 -11.23 -5.79
C LEU A 223 -16.92 -12.56 -5.06
N CYS A 224 -17.69 -13.58 -5.43
CA CYS A 224 -17.21 -14.95 -5.30
C CYS A 224 -16.09 -15.11 -6.33
N SER A 225 -14.85 -15.27 -5.87
CA SER A 225 -13.79 -15.83 -6.71
C SER A 225 -13.34 -17.15 -6.10
N PRO A 226 -13.40 -18.28 -6.84
CA PRO A 226 -12.89 -19.53 -6.34
C PRO A 226 -11.36 -19.47 -6.37
N VAL A 227 -10.73 -19.55 -5.21
CA VAL A 227 -9.30 -19.82 -5.11
C VAL A 227 -9.08 -21.24 -5.61
N ARG A 228 -8.51 -21.37 -6.82
CA ARG A 228 -8.02 -22.65 -7.35
C ARG A 228 -6.83 -23.09 -6.50
N THR A 229 -7.06 -24.03 -5.59
CA THR A 229 -5.99 -24.84 -5.00
C THR A 229 -5.59 -25.91 -6.03
N ARG A 230 -4.36 -25.87 -6.53
CA ARG A 230 -3.74 -27.03 -7.21
C ARG A 230 -3.54 -28.12 -6.16
N ALA A 231 -4.22 -29.25 -6.32
CA ALA A 231 -3.85 -30.51 -5.70
C ALA A 231 -3.98 -31.64 -6.73
N THR A 232 -2.90 -32.39 -6.85
CA THR A 232 -2.61 -33.49 -7.75
C THR A 232 -3.47 -34.72 -7.39
N THR A 233 -4.05 -35.37 -8.42
CA THR A 233 -4.52 -36.78 -8.49
C THR A 233 -5.55 -37.29 -7.46
N LEU A 234 -6.83 -37.48 -7.85
CA LEU A 234 -7.48 -38.80 -8.04
C LEU A 234 -8.97 -38.68 -8.43
N ARG A 235 -9.36 -39.52 -9.41
CA ARG A 235 -10.70 -40.05 -9.76
C ARG A 235 -11.83 -39.13 -10.25
N ARG A 236 -12.28 -39.47 -11.46
CA ARG A 236 -13.49 -39.03 -12.18
C ARG A 236 -14.78 -39.31 -11.39
N GLN A 237 -15.69 -38.32 -11.33
CA GLN A 237 -17.14 -38.52 -11.31
C GLN A 237 -17.84 -37.38 -12.08
N PRO A 238 -19.03 -37.62 -12.69
CA PRO A 238 -19.59 -36.78 -13.74
C PRO A 238 -20.43 -35.61 -13.22
N ALA A 239 -20.57 -34.60 -14.08
CA ALA A 239 -21.24 -33.33 -13.85
C ALA A 239 -22.71 -33.46 -13.40
N GLN A 240 -23.06 -32.77 -12.33
CA GLN A 240 -24.44 -32.41 -12.00
C GLN A 240 -24.60 -30.89 -12.15
N SER A 241 -25.64 -30.52 -12.87
CA SER A 241 -26.06 -29.16 -13.25
C SER A 241 -26.46 -28.30 -12.05
N LEU A 242 -25.92 -27.09 -11.95
CA LEU A 242 -26.39 -26.03 -11.04
C LEU A 242 -27.60 -25.27 -11.65
N PRO A 243 -28.65 -24.92 -10.88
CA PRO A 243 -29.74 -24.09 -11.37
C PRO A 243 -29.41 -22.59 -11.35
N ALA A 244 -30.03 -21.86 -12.28
CA ALA A 244 -29.82 -20.46 -12.59
C ALA A 244 -30.23 -19.47 -11.47
N CYS A 245 -29.51 -18.36 -11.37
CA CYS A 245 -29.79 -17.21 -10.52
C CYS A 245 -31.22 -16.66 -10.70
N ALA A 246 -32.01 -16.66 -9.61
CA ALA A 246 -33.26 -15.91 -9.52
C ALA A 246 -32.96 -14.41 -9.31
N ARG A 247 -33.45 -13.55 -10.23
CA ARG A 247 -33.50 -12.09 -10.06
C ARG A 247 -34.61 -11.75 -9.05
N LEU A 248 -34.26 -11.13 -7.93
CA LEU A 248 -35.22 -10.52 -7.01
C LEU A 248 -35.79 -9.24 -7.64
N ARG A 249 -37.11 -9.19 -7.85
CA ARG A 249 -37.88 -7.98 -8.16
C ARG A 249 -37.97 -7.11 -6.90
N GLN A 250 -37.85 -5.80 -7.05
CA GLN A 250 -38.22 -4.84 -6.00
C GLN A 250 -39.74 -4.62 -5.99
N PRO A 251 -40.37 -4.40 -4.83
CA PRO A 251 -41.77 -4.01 -4.77
C PRO A 251 -41.91 -2.50 -5.01
N GLU A 252 -42.79 -2.12 -5.95
CA GLU A 252 -43.33 -0.77 -6.01
C GLU A 252 -44.43 -0.62 -4.94
N GLY A 253 -44.35 0.44 -4.16
CA GLY A 253 -45.41 0.85 -3.23
C GLY A 253 -46.28 1.95 -3.85
N PRO A 254 -47.56 2.04 -3.44
CA PRO A 254 -48.50 3.06 -3.91
C PRO A 254 -48.20 4.47 -3.38
#